data_AF-A0A7W7GZZ9-F1
#
_entry.id   AF-A0A7W7GZZ9-F1
#
_cell.length_a   1.000
_cell.length_b   1.000
_cell.length_c   1.000
_cell.angle_alpha   90.00
_cell.angle_beta   90.00
_cell.angle_gamma   90.00
#
_symmetry.space_group_name_H-M   'P 1'
#
loop_
_entity.id
_entity.type
_entity.pdbx_description
1 polymer ?
#
loop_
_entity_poly.entity_id
_entity_poly.type
_entity_poly.pdbx_seq_one_letter_code
_entity_poly.pdbx_strand_id
1 'polypeptide(L)'
;MRDVGGLYLGLLVLSVAALRRPALRGVAGGAWLVFSAEHLLWHAFHLDAFPRFHQVASVVALSVPLVLSVLLLLPGRAAAPADRRT
;
A
#
# COMPACT_ATOMS: atom_id res chain seq x y z
N MET A 1 14.86 -14.18 1.52
CA MET A 1 14.45 -13.14 2.50
C MET A 1 15.07 -11.76 2.24
N ARG A 2 16.27 -11.63 1.63
CA ARG A 2 16.87 -10.30 1.37
C ARG A 2 16.08 -9.45 0.38
N ASP A 3 15.46 -10.07 -0.62
CA ASP A 3 14.77 -9.36 -1.70
C ASP A 3 13.49 -8.65 -1.21
N VAL A 4 12.76 -9.25 -0.27
CA VAL A 4 11.57 -8.65 0.35
C VAL A 4 11.94 -7.42 1.17
N GLY A 5 13.01 -7.50 1.97
CA GLY A 5 13.52 -6.36 2.73
C GLY A 5 13.99 -5.22 1.82
N GLY A 6 14.71 -5.56 0.75
CA GLY A 6 15.11 -4.59 -0.27
C GLY A 6 13.90 -3.91 -0.94
N LEU A 7 12.85 -4.66 -1.25
CA LEU A 7 11.61 -4.12 -1.80
C LEU A 7 10.89 -3.17 -0.83
N TYR A 8 10.79 -3.51 0.46
CA TYR A 8 10.25 -2.60 1.48
C TYR A 8 11.03 -1.29 1.56
N LEU A 9 12.37 -1.32 1.48
CA LEU A 9 13.20 -0.11 1.46
C LEU A 9 12.97 0.71 0.17
N GLY A 10 12.84 0.04 -0.98
CA GLY A 10 12.47 0.71 -2.24
C GLY A 10 11.10 1.39 -2.16
N LEU A 11 10.10 0.70 -1.60
CA LEU A 11 8.77 1.25 -1.37
C LEU A 11 8.78 2.41 -0.37
N LEU A 12 9.62 2.37 0.67
CA LEU A 12 9.82 3.48 1.58
C LEU A 12 10.34 4.72 0.83
N VAL A 13 11.36 4.56 -0.02
CA VAL A 13 11.89 5.67 -0.84
C VAL A 13 10.80 6.21 -1.77
N LEU A 14 10.03 5.34 -2.42
CA LEU A 14 8.92 5.73 -3.29
C LEU A 14 7.82 6.50 -2.52
N SER A 15 7.45 6.05 -1.32
CA SER A 15 6.50 6.74 -0.44
C SER A 15 6.98 8.14 -0.08
N VAL A 16 8.26 8.29 0.31
CA VAL A 16 8.86 9.60 0.60
C VAL A 16 8.84 10.50 -0.64
N ALA A 17 9.14 9.96 -1.82
CA ALA A 17 9.06 10.71 -3.08
C ALA A 17 7.61 11.16 -3.39
N ALA A 18 6.61 10.32 -3.16
CA ALA A 18 5.20 10.63 -3.37
C ALA A 18 4.64 11.66 -2.37
N LEU A 19 5.18 11.72 -1.16
CA LEU A 19 4.88 12.80 -0.20
C LEU A 19 5.36 14.15 -0.72
N ARG A 20 6.55 14.19 -1.35
CA ARG A 20 7.13 15.43 -1.92
C ARG A 20 6.56 15.79 -3.28
N ARG A 21 6.08 14.81 -4.05
CA ARG A 21 5.60 14.97 -5.43
C ARG A 21 4.24 14.27 -5.59
N PRO A 22 3.13 15.01 -5.47
CA PRO A 22 1.78 14.44 -5.55
C PRO A 22 1.50 13.64 -6.82
N ALA A 23 2.17 13.97 -7.94
CA ALA A 23 2.08 13.23 -9.20
C ALA A 23 2.53 11.75 -9.09
N LEU A 24 3.35 11.40 -8.08
CA LEU A 24 3.81 10.04 -7.85
C LEU A 24 2.87 9.22 -6.95
N ARG A 25 1.81 9.82 -6.39
CA ARG A 25 0.91 9.12 -5.46
C ARG A 25 0.22 7.91 -6.09
N GLY A 26 -0.21 8.04 -7.35
CA GLY A 26 -0.81 6.92 -8.09
C GLY A 26 0.19 5.78 -8.31
N VAL A 27 1.44 6.10 -8.67
CA VAL A 27 2.51 5.11 -8.83
C VAL A 27 2.84 4.42 -7.51
N ALA A 28 2.94 5.19 -6.42
CA ALA A 28 3.17 4.64 -5.09
C ALA A 28 2.01 3.73 -4.66
N GLY A 29 0.76 4.16 -4.85
CA GLY A 29 -0.43 3.35 -4.58
C GLY A 29 -0.45 2.05 -5.37
N GLY A 30 -0.16 2.09 -6.68
CA GLY A 30 -0.08 0.90 -7.53
C GLY A 30 1.03 -0.07 -7.10
N ALA A 31 2.21 0.45 -6.78
CA ALA A 31 3.33 -0.36 -6.33
C ALA A 31 3.04 -1.05 -5.00
N TRP A 32 2.50 -0.32 -4.02
CA TRP A 32 2.06 -0.91 -2.75
C TRP A 32 0.91 -1.89 -2.92
N LEU A 33 -0.04 -1.63 -3.83
CA LEU A 33 -1.18 -2.53 -4.10
C LEU A 33 -0.70 -3.89 -4.58
N VAL A 34 0.10 -3.92 -5.65
CA VAL A 34 0.60 -5.17 -6.25
C VAL A 34 1.41 -5.95 -5.23
N PHE A 35 2.35 -5.29 -4.55
CA PHE A 35 3.18 -5.95 -3.55
C PHE A 35 2.36 -6.48 -2.37
N SER A 36 1.44 -5.68 -1.82
CA SER A 36 0.64 -6.11 -0.66
C SER A 36 -0.30 -7.25 -1.01
N ALA A 37 -0.87 -7.27 -2.22
CA ALA A 37 -1.76 -8.34 -2.68
C ALA A 37 -1.01 -9.67 -2.81
N GLU A 38 0.12 -9.68 -3.53
CA GLU A 38 0.97 -10.86 -3.68
C GLU A 38 1.48 -11.36 -2.33
N HIS A 39 1.92 -10.45 -1.45
CA HIS A 39 2.46 -10.82 -0.15
C HIS A 39 1.38 -11.38 0.79
N LEU A 40 0.19 -10.76 0.83
CA LEU A 40 -0.94 -11.29 1.58
C LEU A 40 -1.35 -12.67 1.08
N LEU A 41 -1.42 -12.87 -0.24
CA LEU A 41 -1.78 -14.15 -0.84
C LEU A 41 -0.77 -15.24 -0.48
N TRP A 42 0.53 -14.93 -0.52
CA TRP A 42 1.57 -15.86 -0.08
C TRP A 42 1.37 -16.27 1.39
N HIS A 43 1.18 -15.31 2.30
CA HIS A 43 0.97 -15.65 3.72
C HIS A 43 -0.33 -16.44 3.93
N ALA A 44 -1.41 -16.09 3.22
CA ALA A 44 -2.68 -16.80 3.29
C ALA A 44 -2.54 -18.29 2.94
N PHE A 45 -1.67 -18.63 1.96
CA PHE A 45 -1.37 -20.01 1.59
C PHE A 45 -0.35 -20.73 2.49
N HIS A 46 0.29 -20.01 3.42
CA HIS A 46 1.35 -20.55 4.29
C HIS A 46 1.08 -20.31 5.79
N LEU A 47 -0.19 -20.05 6.18
CA LEU A 47 -0.55 -19.78 7.58
C LEU A 47 -0.22 -20.94 8.51
N ASP A 48 -0.28 -22.18 8.02
CA ASP A 48 -0.04 -23.39 8.80
C ASP A 48 1.38 -23.49 9.37
N ALA A 49 2.32 -22.69 8.85
CA ALA A 49 3.67 -22.58 9.39
C ALA A 49 3.74 -21.81 10.72
N PHE A 50 2.65 -21.16 11.14
CA PHE A 50 2.63 -20.25 12.29
C PHE A 50 1.62 -20.65 13.37
N PRO A 51 1.89 -20.35 14.66
CA PRO A 51 0.87 -20.41 15.70
C PRO A 51 -0.30 -19.46 15.39
N ARG A 52 -1.52 -19.81 15.85
CA ARG A 52 -2.76 -19.06 15.54
C ARG A 52 -2.66 -17.55 15.73
N PHE A 53 -2.01 -17.10 16.80
CA PHE A 53 -1.83 -15.66 17.05
C PHE A 53 -1.06 -14.97 15.91
N HIS A 54 0.03 -15.59 15.45
CA HIS A 54 0.84 -15.06 14.35
C HIS A 54 0.12 -15.13 13.01
N GLN A 55 -0.74 -16.13 12.79
CA GLN A 55 -1.58 -16.17 11.59
C GLN A 55 -2.48 -14.94 11.50
N VAL A 56 -3.22 -14.65 12.58
CA VAL A 56 -4.12 -13.48 12.64
C VAL A 56 -3.34 -12.19 12.53
N ALA A 57 -2.24 -12.06 13.27
CA ALA A 57 -1.41 -10.86 13.25
C ALA A 57 -0.84 -10.58 11.85
N SER A 58 -0.34 -11.58 11.15
CA SER A 58 0.16 -11.45 9.78
C SER A 58 -0.92 -11.02 8.80
N VAL A 59 -2.09 -11.66 8.82
CA VAL A 59 -3.20 -11.31 7.91
C VAL A 59 -3.67 -9.87 8.14
N VAL A 60 -3.84 -9.46 9.40
CA VAL A 60 -4.24 -8.09 9.74
C VAL A 60 -3.17 -7.10 9.30
N ALA A 61 -1.90 -7.34 9.64
CA ALA A 61 -0.79 -6.46 9.31
C ALA A 61 -0.63 -6.25 7.80
N LEU A 62 -0.86 -7.29 6.99
CA LEU A 62 -0.74 -7.24 5.53
C LEU A 62 -1.98 -6.69 4.83
N SER A 63 -3.16 -6.80 5.44
CA SER A 63 -4.38 -6.21 4.90
C SER A 63 -4.39 -4.67 5.00
N VAL A 64 -3.76 -4.10 6.02
CA VAL A 64 -3.67 -2.64 6.20
C VAL A 64 -3.03 -1.92 5.00
N PRO A 65 -1.79 -2.24 4.57
CA PRO A 65 -1.18 -1.59 3.42
C PRO A 65 -1.95 -1.87 2.12
N LEU A 66 -2.57 -3.05 1.98
CA LEU A 66 -3.43 -3.35 0.84
C LEU A 66 -4.62 -2.38 0.76
N VAL A 67 -5.36 -2.20 1.85
CA VAL A 67 -6.51 -1.29 1.91
C VAL A 67 -6.07 0.16 1.68
N LEU A 68 -4.98 0.60 2.32
CA LEU A 68 -4.44 1.96 2.11
C LEU A 68 -4.05 2.21 0.66
N SER A 69 -3.53 1.20 -0.03
CA SER A 69 -3.16 1.28 -1.45
C SER A 69 -4.38 1.44 -2.34
N VAL A 70 -5.45 0.67 -2.08
CA VAL A 70 -6.73 0.83 -2.77
C VAL A 70 -7.27 2.25 -2.56
N LEU A 71 -7.30 2.72 -1.30
CA LEU A 71 -7.78 4.06 -0.96
C LEU A 71 -6.97 5.17 -1.65
N LEU A 72 -5.64 5.01 -1.75
CA LEU A 72 -4.76 5.98 -2.39
C LEU A 72 -5.02 6.10 -3.91
N LEU A 73 -5.54 5.05 -4.53
CA LEU A 73 -5.87 5.01 -5.96
C LEU A 73 -7.29 5.50 -6.27
N LEU A 74 -8.14 5.71 -5.26
CA LEU A 74 -9.45 6.28 -5.49
C LEU A 74 -9.33 7.74 -5.98
N PRO A 75 -10.17 8.17 -6.94
CA PRO A 75 -10.19 9.56 -7.39
C PRO A 75 -10.44 10.49 -6.21
N GLY A 76 -9.56 11.49 -6.03
CA GLY A 76 -9.79 12.54 -5.04
C GLY A 76 -11.06 13.33 -5.39
N ARG A 77 -11.87 13.70 -4.38
CA ARG A 77 -12.97 14.66 -4.60
C ARG A 77 -12.36 15.93 -5.20
N ALA A 78 -12.70 16.24 -6.45
CA ALA A 78 -12.33 17.51 -7.06
C ALA A 78 -12.87 18.62 -6.15
N ALA A 79 -11.99 19.50 -5.66
CA ALA A 79 -12.44 20.71 -4.99
C ALA A 79 -13.36 21.43 -5.97
N ALA A 80 -14.62 21.66 -5.58
CA ALA A 80 -15.58 22.38 -6.39
C ALA A 80 -14.91 23.68 -6.88
N PRO A 81 -15.04 24.05 -8.16
CA PRO A 81 -14.43 25.27 -8.67
C PRO A 81 -14.90 26.42 -7.77
N ALA A 82 -13.96 27.08 -7.10
CA ALA A 82 -14.27 28.30 -6.38
C ALA A 82 -14.85 29.26 -7.41
N ASP A 83 -16.13 29.60 -7.24
CA ASP A 83 -16.84 30.59 -8.05
C ASP A 83 -16.03 31.88 -8.05
N ARG A 84 -15.22 32.09 -9.10
CA ARG A 84 -14.60 33.38 -9.39
C ARG A 84 -15.68 34.25 -10.04
N ARG A 85 -16.60 34.77 -9.24
CA ARG A 85 -17.35 35.97 -9.61
C ARG A 85 -16.50 37.19 -9.32
N THR A 86 -16.07 37.80 -10.42
CA THR A 86 -15.54 39.15 -10.59
C THR A 86 -16.49 40.21 -10.08
#